data_AF-A0A7J4Q8Y1-F1
#
_entry.id   AF-A0A7J4Q8Y1-F1
#
_cell.length_a   1.000
_cell.length_b   1.000
_cell.length_c   1.000
_cell.angle_alpha   90.00
_cell.angle_beta   90.00
_cell.angle_gamma   90.00
#
_symmetry.space_group_name_H-M   'P 1'
#
loop_
_entity.id
_entity.type
_entity.pdbx_description
1 polymer ?
#
loop_
_entity_poly.entity_id
_entity_poly.type
_entity_poly.pdbx_seq_one_letter_code
_entity_poly.pdbx_strand_id
1 'polypeptide(L)'
;TYRVSLLVESTGADGIDDLYVELQDADLDVQESSESFDLGDFDDSDNEEKVSFDLTLPRDIAEGSYSLEAILSDKNGKILDSELITVEVSSCTEEDAAGDLSVEVSEDYTVSGNDLTLSVLISNTGSEDKTIAVAVEDVSWAEFAGTEYLSLLQAGDEAHAYVYLTLDESTQGEHDLQITVTDDAGNEITEVVTVDFGEDAVTDEGWGISDWFANKSPGAFWIILDIILVILAVVFLKMLFSKK
;
A
#
# COMPACT_ATOMS: atom_id res chain seq x y z
N THR A 1 13.38 1.08 1.69
CA THR A 1 12.93 -0.30 1.47
C THR A 1 11.90 -0.23 0.39
N TYR A 2 11.98 -1.12 -0.60
CA TYR A 2 11.09 -1.14 -1.76
C TYR A 2 10.34 -2.46 -1.74
N ARG A 3 9.03 -2.43 -2.02
CA ARG A 3 8.24 -3.65 -2.12
C ARG A 3 8.16 -4.08 -3.58
N VAL A 4 8.47 -5.34 -3.84
CA VAL A 4 8.27 -5.99 -5.13
C VAL A 4 7.21 -7.06 -4.96
N SER A 5 6.14 -6.96 -5.73
CA SER A 5 5.01 -7.89 -5.72
C SER A 5 4.95 -8.64 -7.03
N LEU A 6 4.84 -9.97 -6.96
CA LEU A 6 4.74 -10.87 -8.11
C LEU A 6 3.43 -11.62 -8.05
N LEU A 7 2.70 -11.66 -9.16
CA LEU A 7 1.51 -12.51 -9.32
C LEU A 7 1.93 -13.77 -10.07
N VAL A 8 1.74 -14.93 -9.45
CA VAL A 8 2.07 -16.24 -10.03
C VAL A 8 0.77 -16.95 -10.36
N GLU A 9 0.54 -17.23 -11.65
CA GLU A 9 -0.65 -17.91 -12.15
C GLU A 9 -0.32 -19.32 -12.64
N SER A 10 -1.10 -20.32 -12.20
CA SER A 10 -1.06 -21.68 -12.73
C SER A 10 -1.69 -21.71 -14.12
N THR A 11 -0.95 -22.17 -15.12
CA THR A 11 -1.49 -22.39 -16.49
C THR A 11 -1.75 -23.87 -16.79
N GLY A 12 -1.57 -24.74 -15.79
CA GLY A 12 -1.69 -26.19 -15.88
C GLY A 12 -3.08 -26.69 -15.47
N ALA A 13 -3.46 -27.87 -15.96
CA ALA A 13 -4.70 -28.53 -15.57
C ALA A 13 -4.61 -29.30 -14.24
N ASP A 14 -3.44 -29.33 -13.62
CA ASP A 14 -3.19 -29.98 -12.33
C ASP A 14 -2.51 -28.95 -11.42
N GLY A 15 -2.97 -28.87 -10.17
CA GLY A 15 -2.43 -28.02 -9.12
C GLY A 15 -1.00 -28.41 -8.77
N ILE A 16 -0.25 -27.42 -8.28
CA ILE A 16 1.17 -27.55 -8.00
C ILE A 16 1.43 -27.09 -6.57
N ASP A 17 1.85 -28.04 -5.74
CA ASP A 17 2.17 -27.80 -4.35
C ASP A 17 3.67 -27.50 -4.14
N ASP A 18 3.98 -26.82 -3.05
CA ASP A 18 5.33 -26.52 -2.57
C ASP A 18 6.18 -25.73 -3.59
N LEU A 19 5.63 -24.60 -4.06
CA LEU A 19 6.29 -23.64 -4.94
C LEU A 19 7.06 -22.58 -4.15
N TYR A 20 8.13 -22.08 -4.77
CA TYR A 20 8.97 -21.01 -4.23
C TYR A 20 9.33 -20.02 -5.32
N VAL A 21 9.32 -18.73 -4.98
CA VAL A 21 9.88 -17.67 -5.82
C VAL A 21 11.19 -17.20 -5.19
N GLU A 22 12.26 -17.19 -5.98
CA GLU A 22 13.53 -16.56 -5.63
C GLU A 22 13.70 -15.27 -6.45
N LEU A 23 13.98 -14.17 -5.76
CA LEU A 23 14.40 -12.92 -6.37
C LEU A 23 15.91 -12.79 -6.24
N GLN A 24 16.61 -12.66 -7.36
CA GLN A 24 18.05 -12.49 -7.36
C GLN A 24 18.51 -11.39 -8.32
N ASP A 25 19.44 -10.57 -7.85
CA ASP A 25 20.31 -9.76 -8.69
C ASP A 25 21.61 -9.44 -7.94
N ALA A 26 22.73 -9.66 -8.60
CA ALA A 26 24.04 -9.51 -7.99
C ALA A 26 24.48 -8.03 -7.90
N ASP A 27 23.99 -7.16 -8.79
CA ASP A 27 24.35 -5.75 -8.83
C ASP A 27 23.54 -4.95 -7.78
N LEU A 28 22.32 -5.38 -7.49
CA LEU A 28 21.42 -4.86 -6.45
C LEU A 28 21.66 -5.48 -5.07
N ASP A 29 22.55 -6.48 -4.93
CA ASP A 29 22.74 -7.27 -3.70
C ASP A 29 21.43 -7.89 -3.18
N VAL A 30 20.56 -8.31 -4.10
CA VAL A 30 19.27 -8.92 -3.80
C VAL A 30 19.40 -10.44 -3.91
N GLN A 31 19.08 -11.13 -2.82
CA GLN A 31 18.88 -12.57 -2.81
C GLN A 31 17.81 -12.92 -1.76
N GLU A 32 16.55 -12.92 -2.21
CA GLU A 32 15.39 -13.17 -1.36
C GLU A 32 14.62 -14.39 -1.84
N SER A 33 14.02 -15.14 -0.91
CA SER A 33 13.20 -16.31 -1.22
C SER A 33 11.88 -16.21 -0.48
N SER A 34 10.80 -16.55 -1.16
CA SER A 34 9.47 -16.60 -0.57
C SER A 34 9.34 -17.76 0.43
N GLU A 35 8.28 -17.71 1.23
CA GLU A 35 7.74 -18.93 1.83
C GLU A 35 7.15 -19.85 0.75
N SER A 36 6.94 -21.12 1.09
CA SER A 36 6.30 -22.06 0.17
C SER A 36 4.82 -21.75 0.02
N PHE A 37 4.31 -21.81 -1.20
CA PHE A 37 2.89 -21.66 -1.51
C PHE A 37 2.42 -22.77 -2.45
N ASP A 38 1.11 -22.95 -2.54
CA ASP A 38 0.45 -23.93 -3.40
C ASP A 38 -0.41 -23.19 -4.41
N LEU A 39 -0.49 -23.69 -5.64
CA LEU A 39 -1.41 -23.18 -6.67
C LEU A 39 -2.42 -24.25 -7.05
N GLY A 40 -3.67 -23.84 -7.16
CA GLY A 40 -4.78 -24.67 -7.65
C GLY A 40 -4.69 -25.00 -9.14
N ASP A 41 -5.68 -25.76 -9.61
CA ASP A 41 -5.87 -26.06 -11.02
C ASP A 41 -6.21 -24.75 -11.79
N PHE A 42 -5.81 -24.61 -13.05
CA PHE A 42 -6.07 -23.37 -13.83
C PHE A 42 -7.55 -22.95 -13.92
N ASP A 43 -8.50 -23.87 -13.77
CA ASP A 43 -9.93 -23.55 -13.79
C ASP A 43 -10.55 -23.32 -12.41
N ASP A 44 -9.76 -23.44 -11.35
CA ASP A 44 -10.16 -23.14 -9.98
C ASP A 44 -9.82 -21.69 -9.60
N SER A 45 -10.51 -21.17 -8.58
CA SER A 45 -10.38 -19.77 -8.14
C SER A 45 -9.10 -19.49 -7.33
N ASP A 46 -8.35 -20.52 -6.99
CA ASP A 46 -7.08 -20.50 -6.24
C ASP A 46 -5.88 -20.78 -7.17
N ASN A 47 -6.03 -20.50 -8.47
CA ASN A 47 -4.99 -20.68 -9.48
C ASN A 47 -3.91 -19.58 -9.47
N GLU A 48 -4.03 -18.58 -8.60
CA GLU A 48 -3.15 -17.41 -8.51
C GLU A 48 -2.67 -17.19 -7.08
N GLU A 49 -1.39 -16.82 -6.94
CA GLU A 49 -0.81 -16.42 -5.65
C GLU A 49 0.02 -15.14 -5.83
N LYS A 50 -0.16 -14.17 -4.92
CA LYS A 50 0.66 -12.97 -4.85
C LYS A 50 1.81 -13.15 -3.86
N VAL A 51 3.04 -13.02 -4.34
CA VAL A 51 4.26 -13.12 -3.54
C VAL A 51 4.94 -11.76 -3.45
N SER A 52 5.11 -11.25 -2.23
CA SER A 52 5.65 -9.92 -1.96
C SER A 52 7.00 -9.98 -1.24
N PHE A 53 7.92 -9.11 -1.62
CA PHE A 53 9.28 -9.01 -1.08
C PHE A 53 9.62 -7.58 -0.69
N ASP A 54 10.13 -7.38 0.51
CA ASP A 54 10.62 -6.07 0.98
C ASP A 54 12.14 -5.98 0.77
N LEU A 55 12.56 -5.34 -0.32
CA LEU A 55 13.96 -5.21 -0.73
C LEU A 55 14.64 -3.99 -0.09
N THR A 56 15.86 -4.18 0.38
CA THR A 56 16.72 -3.08 0.83
C THR A 56 17.86 -2.88 -0.15
N LEU A 57 17.73 -1.87 -1.01
CA LEU A 57 18.78 -1.56 -1.99
C LEU A 57 20.03 -0.96 -1.31
N PRO A 58 21.24 -1.24 -1.83
CA PRO A 58 22.47 -0.61 -1.40
C PRO A 58 22.41 0.91 -1.59
N ARG A 59 22.93 1.68 -0.62
CA ARG A 59 22.92 3.16 -0.68
C ARG A 59 23.80 3.76 -1.76
N ASP A 60 24.82 3.01 -2.20
CA ASP A 60 25.82 3.49 -3.16
C ASP A 60 25.55 2.96 -4.58
N ILE A 61 24.31 2.54 -4.87
CA ILE A 61 23.95 2.06 -6.19
C ILE A 61 24.00 3.19 -7.23
N ALA A 62 24.59 2.90 -8.38
CA ALA A 62 24.64 3.87 -9.46
C ALA A 62 23.27 4.00 -10.13
N GLU A 63 22.96 5.17 -10.66
CA GLU A 63 21.79 5.32 -11.52
C GLU A 63 21.91 4.40 -12.75
N GLY A 64 20.82 3.78 -13.14
CA GLY A 64 20.76 2.91 -14.29
C GLY A 64 19.61 1.94 -14.25
N SER A 65 19.54 1.14 -15.32
CA SER A 65 18.59 0.05 -15.46
C SER A 65 19.24 -1.23 -14.96
N TYR A 66 18.60 -1.88 -14.00
CA TYR A 66 18.99 -3.15 -13.40
C TYR A 66 17.96 -4.22 -13.78
N SER A 67 18.36 -5.49 -13.75
CA SER A 67 17.48 -6.60 -14.08
C SER A 67 17.38 -7.53 -12.90
N LEU A 68 16.22 -7.55 -12.25
CA LEU A 68 15.93 -8.47 -11.17
C LEU A 68 15.35 -9.75 -11.77
N GLU A 69 15.94 -10.90 -11.48
CA GLU A 69 15.45 -12.19 -11.96
C GLU A 69 14.54 -12.81 -10.90
N ALA A 70 13.28 -13.06 -11.27
CA ALA A 70 12.34 -13.86 -10.50
C ALA A 70 12.35 -15.29 -11.02
N ILE A 71 12.63 -16.26 -10.15
CA ILE A 71 12.73 -17.68 -10.51
C ILE A 71 11.66 -18.45 -9.73
N LEU A 72 10.75 -19.09 -10.46
CA LEU A 72 9.77 -20.01 -9.88
C LEU A 72 10.32 -21.43 -9.87
N SER A 73 10.31 -22.09 -8.72
CA SER A 73 10.80 -23.47 -8.59
C SER A 73 9.91 -24.34 -7.70
N ASP A 74 9.97 -25.66 -7.91
CA ASP A 74 9.34 -26.64 -7.03
C ASP A 74 10.23 -26.98 -5.81
N LYS A 75 9.67 -27.72 -4.83
CA LYS A 75 10.43 -28.24 -3.67
C LYS A 75 11.69 -29.05 -3.96
N ASN A 76 11.86 -29.55 -5.19
CA ASN A 76 13.05 -30.30 -5.59
C ASN A 76 14.11 -29.38 -6.20
N GLY A 77 13.86 -28.08 -6.25
CA GLY A 77 14.69 -27.08 -6.92
C GLY A 77 14.61 -27.16 -8.44
N LYS A 78 13.56 -27.77 -9.00
CA LYS A 78 13.31 -27.74 -10.44
C LYS A 78 12.70 -26.39 -10.78
N ILE A 79 13.42 -25.61 -11.59
CA ILE A 79 12.92 -24.36 -12.15
C ILE A 79 11.73 -24.68 -13.08
N LEU A 80 10.61 -24.01 -12.83
CA LEU A 80 9.39 -24.11 -13.61
C LEU A 80 9.29 -22.95 -14.60
N ASP A 81 9.58 -21.73 -14.15
CA ASP A 81 9.62 -20.53 -14.98
C ASP A 81 10.57 -19.48 -14.40
N SER A 82 10.86 -18.44 -15.18
CA SER A 82 11.66 -17.29 -14.74
C SER A 82 11.32 -16.03 -15.54
N GLU A 83 11.27 -14.88 -14.86
CA GLU A 83 11.02 -13.58 -15.48
C GLU A 83 12.08 -12.54 -15.09
N LEU A 84 12.43 -11.65 -16.03
CA LEU A 84 13.35 -10.54 -15.79
C LEU A 84 12.55 -9.25 -15.62
N ILE A 85 12.62 -8.67 -14.44
CA ILE A 85 11.97 -7.43 -14.06
C ILE A 85 12.99 -6.31 -14.24
N THR A 86 12.62 -5.28 -14.99
CA THR A 86 13.49 -4.11 -15.16
C THR A 86 13.28 -3.16 -13.99
N VAL A 87 14.34 -2.90 -13.24
CA VAL A 87 14.36 -1.94 -12.13
C VAL A 87 15.15 -0.71 -12.58
N GLU A 88 14.45 0.40 -12.80
CA GLU A 88 15.09 1.67 -13.10
C GLU A 88 15.45 2.37 -11.78
N VAL A 89 16.74 2.43 -11.50
CA VAL A 89 17.29 3.22 -10.41
C VAL A 89 17.65 4.58 -10.99
N SER A 90 16.84 5.58 -10.73
CA SER A 90 17.23 6.97 -10.91
C SER A 90 18.01 7.44 -9.69
N SER A 91 18.82 8.49 -9.83
CA SER A 91 19.26 9.18 -8.62
C SER A 91 18.01 9.67 -7.93
N CYS A 92 17.84 9.29 -6.68
CA CYS A 92 17.38 10.28 -5.74
C CYS A 92 18.42 11.39 -5.83
N THR A 93 18.13 12.46 -6.58
CA THR A 93 18.82 13.70 -6.29
C THR A 93 18.55 13.91 -4.81
N GLU A 94 19.56 13.63 -3.97
CA GLU A 94 19.74 14.35 -2.73
C GLU A 94 19.99 15.83 -3.11
N GLU A 95 19.03 16.45 -3.78
CA GLU A 95 18.73 17.84 -3.51
C GLU A 95 18.03 17.75 -2.17
N ASP A 96 18.75 18.25 -1.15
CA ASP A 96 18.44 18.22 0.27
C ASP A 96 17.08 17.61 0.59
N ALA A 97 17.12 16.51 1.35
CA ALA A 97 15.99 15.91 2.00
C ALA A 97 14.84 16.91 2.15
N ALA A 98 13.63 16.44 1.90
CA ALA A 98 12.50 16.88 2.67
C ALA A 98 12.74 16.61 4.18
N GLY A 99 13.87 17.04 4.77
CA GLY A 99 14.34 16.81 6.14
C GLY A 99 13.49 17.51 7.18
N ASP A 100 12.43 18.13 6.69
CA ASP A 100 11.42 18.90 7.35
C ASP A 100 10.02 18.34 7.04
N LEU A 101 9.88 17.25 6.27
CA LEU A 101 8.61 16.56 6.03
C LEU A 101 8.74 15.08 6.34
N SER A 102 7.68 14.47 6.86
CA SER A 102 7.49 13.03 6.84
C SER A 102 6.11 12.70 6.31
N VAL A 103 5.99 11.58 5.62
CA VAL A 103 4.73 11.07 5.09
C VAL A 103 4.49 9.72 5.73
N GLU A 104 3.31 9.52 6.27
CA GLU A 104 2.82 8.25 6.77
C GLU A 104 1.46 8.01 6.13
N VAL A 105 1.35 6.99 5.31
CA VAL A 105 0.07 6.62 4.73
C VAL A 105 -0.66 5.70 5.69
N SER A 106 -1.91 6.01 5.98
CA SER A 106 -2.77 5.15 6.77
C SER A 106 -3.02 3.85 6.03
N GLU A 107 -2.71 2.71 6.65
CA GLU A 107 -3.15 1.38 6.18
C GLU A 107 -4.68 1.23 6.27
N ASP A 108 -5.37 2.10 7.02
CA ASP A 108 -6.82 2.14 7.04
C ASP A 108 -7.35 2.96 5.84
N TYR A 109 -8.08 2.28 4.95
CA TYR A 109 -8.81 2.87 3.83
C TYR A 109 -10.31 2.61 3.92
N THR A 110 -11.08 3.43 3.22
CA THR A 110 -12.54 3.28 3.15
C THR A 110 -12.97 2.98 1.73
N VAL A 111 -13.76 1.92 1.57
CA VAL A 111 -14.42 1.57 0.30
C VAL A 111 -15.92 1.82 0.45
N SER A 112 -16.51 2.52 -0.52
CA SER A 112 -17.94 2.80 -0.59
C SER A 112 -18.44 2.59 -2.01
N GLY A 113 -18.99 1.41 -2.30
CA GLY A 113 -19.23 0.99 -3.68
C GLY A 113 -17.88 0.83 -4.37
N ASN A 114 -17.70 1.50 -5.52
CA ASN A 114 -16.42 1.50 -6.24
C ASN A 114 -15.49 2.66 -5.83
N ASP A 115 -15.89 3.51 -4.89
CA ASP A 115 -15.06 4.63 -4.46
C ASP A 115 -14.14 4.19 -3.31
N LEU A 116 -12.84 4.33 -3.50
CA LEU A 116 -11.79 4.12 -2.50
C LEU A 116 -11.27 5.48 -2.03
N THR A 117 -11.18 5.64 -0.71
CA THR A 117 -10.55 6.80 -0.07
C THR A 117 -9.39 6.34 0.82
N LEU A 118 -8.19 6.83 0.52
CA LEU A 118 -6.99 6.64 1.34
C LEU A 118 -6.71 7.91 2.14
N SER A 119 -6.29 7.76 3.39
CA SER A 119 -5.87 8.86 4.26
C SER A 119 -4.35 8.88 4.34
N VAL A 120 -3.74 10.02 4.03
CA VAL A 120 -2.28 10.22 4.08
C VAL A 120 -2.00 11.26 5.15
N LEU A 121 -1.29 10.88 6.21
CA LEU A 121 -0.80 11.80 7.22
C LEU A 121 0.52 12.40 6.75
N ILE A 122 0.57 13.73 6.63
CA ILE A 122 1.76 14.46 6.23
C ILE A 122 2.16 15.35 7.41
N SER A 123 3.39 15.17 7.88
CA SER A 123 3.97 15.93 8.99
C SER A 123 5.01 16.90 8.47
N ASN A 124 4.93 18.16 8.87
CA ASN A 124 6.01 19.13 8.66
C ASN A 124 6.88 19.18 9.90
N THR A 125 7.94 18.39 9.91
CA THR A 125 8.96 18.34 10.97
C THR A 125 9.93 19.52 10.93
N GLY A 126 9.78 20.40 9.93
CA GLY A 126 10.60 21.57 9.71
C GLY A 126 10.30 22.79 10.56
N SER A 127 11.05 23.85 10.26
CA SER A 127 10.92 25.15 10.95
C SER A 127 10.23 26.23 10.13
N GLU A 128 9.86 25.92 8.89
CA GLU A 128 9.18 26.83 7.95
C GLU A 128 7.84 26.22 7.49
N ASP A 129 6.87 27.07 7.19
CA ASP A 129 5.60 26.63 6.62
C ASP A 129 5.82 26.17 5.17
N LYS A 130 5.15 25.08 4.76
CA LYS A 130 5.31 24.47 3.44
C LYS A 130 3.98 24.38 2.71
N THR A 131 3.99 24.56 1.39
CA THR A 131 2.83 24.20 0.56
C THR A 131 3.08 22.83 -0.04
N ILE A 132 2.09 21.94 0.05
CA ILE A 132 2.24 20.52 -0.27
C ILE A 132 1.31 20.14 -1.42
N ALA A 133 1.85 19.37 -2.36
CA ALA A 133 1.10 18.70 -3.41
C ALA A 133 1.20 17.18 -3.20
N VAL A 134 0.09 16.47 -3.38
CA VAL A 134 0.05 15.01 -3.33
C VAL A 134 -0.32 14.50 -4.71
N ALA A 135 0.55 13.65 -5.26
CA ALA A 135 0.39 12.93 -6.51
C ALA A 135 0.32 11.42 -6.23
N VAL A 136 -0.38 10.72 -7.11
CA VAL A 136 -0.51 9.26 -7.08
C VAL A 136 -0.08 8.75 -8.42
N GLU A 137 0.84 7.80 -8.42
CA GLU A 137 1.39 7.17 -9.60
C GLU A 137 1.23 5.65 -9.51
N ASP A 138 1.38 4.98 -10.66
CA ASP A 138 1.38 3.53 -10.77
C ASP A 138 0.12 2.81 -10.26
N VAL A 139 -1.06 3.27 -10.70
CA VAL A 139 -2.35 2.65 -10.37
C VAL A 139 -2.93 2.00 -11.62
N SER A 140 -2.81 0.67 -11.73
CA SER A 140 -3.34 -0.12 -12.85
C SER A 140 -4.70 -0.77 -12.57
N TRP A 141 -5.14 -0.73 -11.32
CA TRP A 141 -6.33 -1.43 -10.78
C TRP A 141 -7.47 -0.48 -10.39
N ALA A 142 -7.26 0.82 -10.58
CA ALA A 142 -8.24 1.87 -10.30
C ALA A 142 -7.94 3.13 -11.12
N GLU A 143 -8.96 3.97 -11.29
CA GLU A 143 -8.84 5.30 -11.88
C GLU A 143 -8.57 6.35 -10.80
N PHE A 144 -7.57 7.20 -10.99
CA PHE A 144 -7.29 8.31 -10.06
C PHE A 144 -8.33 9.42 -10.20
N ALA A 145 -9.15 9.61 -9.17
CA ALA A 145 -10.22 10.59 -9.14
C ALA A 145 -9.77 11.96 -8.59
N GLY A 146 -8.69 12.00 -7.80
CA GLY A 146 -8.06 13.23 -7.32
C GLY A 146 -7.51 13.14 -5.90
N THR A 147 -6.94 14.25 -5.42
CA THR A 147 -6.52 14.43 -4.02
C THR A 147 -7.18 15.66 -3.39
N GLU A 148 -7.37 15.65 -2.07
CA GLU A 148 -7.63 16.89 -1.33
C GLU A 148 -6.39 17.78 -1.33
N TYR A 149 -6.60 19.06 -1.61
CA TYR A 149 -5.52 20.04 -1.73
C TYR A 149 -5.10 20.57 -0.37
N LEU A 150 -3.90 20.23 0.10
CA LEU A 150 -3.31 20.81 1.30
C LEU A 150 -2.50 22.07 0.94
N SER A 151 -3.17 23.22 0.91
CA SER A 151 -2.52 24.46 0.45
C SER A 151 -1.39 25.00 1.35
N LEU A 152 -1.39 24.67 2.65
CA LEU A 152 -0.37 25.14 3.60
C LEU A 152 -0.32 24.24 4.83
N LEU A 153 0.87 23.71 5.13
CA LEU A 153 1.18 22.92 6.33
C LEU A 153 2.20 23.70 7.17
N GLN A 154 1.81 24.10 8.39
CA GLN A 154 2.66 24.93 9.24
C GLN A 154 3.85 24.16 9.78
N ALA A 155 4.92 24.87 10.13
CA ALA A 155 6.07 24.27 10.79
C ALA A 155 5.66 23.54 12.09
N GLY A 156 5.99 22.26 12.19
CA GLY A 156 5.67 21.39 13.33
C GLY A 156 4.24 20.82 13.35
N ASP A 157 3.42 21.10 12.33
CA ASP A 157 2.04 20.62 12.23
C ASP A 157 1.92 19.37 11.35
N GLU A 158 0.80 18.69 11.50
CA GLU A 158 0.41 17.51 10.73
C GLU A 158 -0.96 17.74 10.09
N ALA A 159 -1.15 17.20 8.89
CA ALA A 159 -2.43 17.25 8.18
C ALA A 159 -2.74 15.94 7.48
N HIS A 160 -4.03 15.62 7.39
CA HIS A 160 -4.52 14.53 6.56
C HIS A 160 -4.80 15.06 5.15
N ALA A 161 -4.16 14.47 4.15
CA ALA A 161 -4.60 14.52 2.78
C ALA A 161 -5.45 13.27 2.49
N TYR A 162 -6.46 13.42 1.63
CA TYR A 162 -7.23 12.28 1.15
C TYR A 162 -6.96 12.06 -0.32
N VAL A 163 -6.71 10.80 -0.69
CA VAL A 163 -6.58 10.33 -2.05
C VAL A 163 -7.86 9.60 -2.43
N TYR A 164 -8.43 9.95 -3.58
CA TYR A 164 -9.64 9.34 -4.11
C TYR A 164 -9.30 8.53 -5.37
N LEU A 165 -9.70 7.26 -5.33
CA LEU A 165 -9.56 6.31 -6.42
C LEU A 165 -10.94 5.73 -6.73
N THR A 166 -11.21 5.43 -8.00
CA THR A 166 -12.39 4.67 -8.42
C THR A 166 -11.91 3.29 -8.85
N LEU A 167 -12.27 2.27 -8.08
CA LEU A 167 -11.91 0.87 -8.33
C LEU A 167 -12.43 0.41 -9.70
N ASP A 168 -11.62 -0.37 -10.39
CA ASP A 168 -12.09 -1.10 -11.56
C ASP A 168 -13.13 -2.14 -11.14
N GLU A 169 -14.05 -2.49 -12.05
CA GLU A 169 -15.02 -3.55 -11.81
C GLU A 169 -14.27 -4.83 -11.41
N SER A 170 -14.71 -5.48 -10.32
CA SER A 170 -14.13 -6.72 -9.79
C SER A 170 -12.70 -6.65 -9.22
N THR A 171 -12.24 -5.48 -8.77
CA THR A 171 -10.99 -5.38 -8.01
C THR A 171 -11.06 -6.29 -6.76
N GLN A 172 -10.05 -7.15 -6.59
CA GLN A 172 -9.94 -8.15 -5.52
C GLN A 172 -8.46 -8.39 -5.16
N GLY A 173 -8.20 -8.86 -3.95
CA GLY A 173 -6.84 -9.13 -3.46
C GLY A 173 -6.03 -7.88 -3.16
N GLU A 174 -4.71 -8.06 -3.05
CA GLU A 174 -3.80 -6.98 -2.67
C GLU A 174 -3.26 -6.20 -3.88
N HIS A 175 -3.35 -4.88 -3.82
CA HIS A 175 -2.82 -3.98 -4.83
C HIS A 175 -1.93 -2.89 -4.23
N ASP A 176 -0.86 -2.58 -4.94
CA ASP A 176 0.07 -1.53 -4.54
C ASP A 176 -0.23 -0.22 -5.30
N LEU A 177 0.04 0.92 -4.65
CA LEU A 177 0.09 2.23 -5.29
C LEU A 177 1.24 3.06 -4.74
N GLN A 178 1.70 4.03 -5.53
CA GLN A 178 2.76 4.96 -5.14
C GLN A 178 2.19 6.35 -4.86
N ILE A 179 2.47 6.89 -3.68
CA ILE A 179 2.08 8.25 -3.28
C ILE A 179 3.33 9.12 -3.20
N THR A 180 3.36 10.19 -3.99
CA THR A 180 4.42 11.19 -3.97
C THR A 180 3.91 12.50 -3.40
N VAL A 181 4.64 13.04 -2.43
CA VAL A 181 4.36 14.31 -1.77
C VAL A 181 5.46 15.29 -2.13
N THR A 182 5.09 16.38 -2.80
CA THR A 182 6.02 17.42 -3.26
C THR A 182 5.78 18.71 -2.49
N ASP A 183 6.83 19.38 -2.02
CA ASP A 183 6.73 20.71 -1.40
C ASP A 183 6.95 21.87 -2.40
N ASP A 184 6.77 23.11 -1.96
CA ASP A 184 6.91 24.30 -2.81
C ASP A 184 8.35 24.62 -3.23
N ALA A 185 9.33 24.01 -2.58
CA ALA A 185 10.72 24.03 -3.01
C ALA A 185 11.02 22.96 -4.07
N GLY A 186 10.09 22.04 -4.32
CA GLY A 186 10.23 20.94 -5.26
C GLY A 186 10.82 19.67 -4.64
N ASN A 187 10.91 19.60 -3.30
CA ASN A 187 11.37 18.39 -2.62
C ASN A 187 10.28 17.33 -2.64
N GLU A 188 10.65 16.07 -2.87
CA GLU A 188 9.70 14.96 -3.01
C GLU A 188 9.96 13.86 -1.97
N ILE A 189 8.88 13.35 -1.38
CA ILE A 189 8.87 12.12 -0.57
C ILE A 189 7.92 11.16 -1.26
N THR A 190 8.32 9.89 -1.38
CA THR A 190 7.51 8.86 -2.00
C THR A 190 7.33 7.67 -1.08
N GLU A 191 6.08 7.23 -0.93
CA GLU A 191 5.70 6.08 -0.12
C GLU A 191 4.87 5.09 -0.95
N VAL A 192 5.09 3.79 -0.73
CA VAL A 192 4.33 2.70 -1.37
C VAL A 192 3.30 2.17 -0.39
N VAL A 193 2.07 1.98 -0.86
CA VAL A 193 0.92 1.60 -0.04
C VAL A 193 0.27 0.36 -0.65
N THR A 194 0.05 -0.66 0.17
CA THR A 194 -0.70 -1.87 -0.20
C THR A 194 -2.12 -1.77 0.32
N VAL A 195 -3.11 -2.05 -0.55
CA VAL A 195 -4.54 -2.08 -0.26
C VAL A 195 -5.04 -3.50 -0.52
N ASP A 196 -5.72 -4.12 0.45
CA ASP A 196 -6.20 -5.52 0.35
C ASP A 196 -7.73 -5.59 0.30
N PHE A 197 -8.29 -5.97 -0.84
CA PHE A 197 -9.74 -6.13 -0.99
C PHE A 197 -10.24 -7.53 -0.59
N GLY A 198 -9.35 -8.46 -0.22
CA GLY A 198 -9.67 -9.85 0.06
C GLY A 198 -10.15 -10.62 -1.18
N GLU A 199 -10.64 -11.84 -0.96
CA GLU A 199 -11.04 -12.77 -2.05
C GLU A 199 -12.39 -12.42 -2.70
N ASP A 200 -13.24 -11.66 -2.01
CA ASP A 200 -14.55 -11.27 -2.53
C ASP A 200 -14.45 -9.94 -3.29
N ALA A 201 -14.77 -9.97 -4.58
CA ALA A 201 -14.84 -8.77 -5.40
C ALA A 201 -15.71 -7.68 -4.75
N VAL A 202 -15.22 -6.43 -4.76
CA VAL A 202 -16.00 -5.27 -4.33
C VAL A 202 -17.20 -5.14 -5.27
N THR A 203 -18.38 -5.55 -4.82
CA THR A 203 -19.64 -5.43 -5.56
C THR A 203 -20.52 -4.34 -4.96
N ASP A 204 -21.24 -3.61 -5.83
CA ASP A 204 -22.11 -2.46 -5.53
C ASP A 204 -23.33 -2.79 -4.63
N GLU A 205 -23.41 -4.00 -4.07
CA GLU A 205 -24.47 -4.39 -3.15
C GLU A 205 -24.06 -4.10 -1.69
N GLY A 206 -24.14 -2.81 -1.34
CA GLY A 206 -24.34 -2.29 0.03
C GLY A 206 -23.77 -3.15 1.16
N TRP A 207 -22.50 -2.94 1.48
CA TRP A 207 -21.81 -3.60 2.59
C TRP A 207 -22.55 -3.37 3.91
N GLY A 208 -23.17 -4.44 4.41
CA GLY A 208 -23.72 -4.51 5.74
C GLY A 208 -22.58 -4.57 6.75
N ILE A 209 -22.62 -3.65 7.72
CA ILE A 209 -21.86 -3.63 8.98
C ILE A 209 -21.79 -4.96 9.77
N SER A 210 -22.39 -6.06 9.30
CA SER A 210 -22.32 -7.39 9.91
C SER A 210 -21.02 -8.15 9.64
N ASP A 211 -20.38 -7.98 8.48
CA ASP A 211 -19.21 -8.80 8.12
C ASP A 211 -17.91 -8.27 8.74
N TRP A 212 -17.86 -6.95 9.00
CA TRP A 212 -16.77 -6.31 9.75
C TRP A 212 -16.61 -6.85 11.18
N PHE A 213 -17.69 -7.32 11.81
CA PHE A 213 -17.64 -7.87 13.18
C PHE A 213 -17.25 -9.35 13.23
N ALA A 214 -17.28 -10.07 12.11
CA ALA A 214 -17.07 -11.50 12.10
C ALA A 214 -15.58 -11.88 12.17
N ASN A 215 -14.67 -11.03 11.65
CA ASN A 215 -13.30 -11.46 11.38
C ASN A 215 -12.15 -10.70 12.08
N LYS A 216 -12.40 -9.82 13.07
CA LYS A 216 -11.32 -9.22 13.88
C LYS A 216 -11.27 -9.72 15.33
N SER A 217 -10.04 -10.01 15.76
CA SER A 217 -9.66 -10.52 17.07
C SER A 217 -10.19 -9.65 18.23
N PRO A 218 -10.41 -10.23 19.43
CA PRO A 218 -11.16 -9.59 20.53
C PRO A 218 -10.50 -8.36 21.19
N GLY A 219 -9.38 -7.85 20.66
CA GLY A 219 -8.65 -6.71 21.22
C GLY A 219 -9.11 -5.33 20.69
N ALA A 220 -9.45 -5.23 19.40
CA ALA A 220 -9.68 -3.94 18.74
C ALA A 220 -11.07 -3.34 19.03
N PHE A 221 -12.05 -4.19 19.37
CA PHE A 221 -13.43 -3.76 19.63
C PHE A 221 -13.56 -2.88 20.89
N TRP A 222 -12.72 -3.09 21.91
CA TRP A 222 -12.78 -2.32 23.16
C TRP A 222 -12.32 -0.87 22.99
N ILE A 223 -11.40 -0.61 22.05
CA ILE A 223 -10.81 0.71 21.85
C ILE A 223 -11.81 1.66 21.16
N ILE A 224 -12.51 1.18 20.13
CA ILE A 224 -13.50 1.98 19.39
C ILE A 224 -14.73 2.29 20.27
N LEU A 225 -15.17 1.33 21.10
CA LEU A 225 -16.25 1.56 22.05
C LEU A 225 -15.87 2.63 23.10
N ASP A 226 -14.64 2.60 23.60
CA ASP A 226 -14.15 3.61 24.55
C ASP A 226 -14.04 5.00 23.91
N ILE A 227 -13.60 5.11 22.65
CA ILE A 227 -13.55 6.40 21.92
C ILE A 227 -14.95 7.00 21.75
N ILE A 228 -15.93 6.19 21.31
CA ILE A 228 -17.32 6.65 21.17
C ILE A 228 -17.90 7.05 22.52
N LEU A 229 -17.59 6.32 23.59
CA LEU A 229 -18.07 6.62 24.94
C LEU A 229 -17.45 7.92 25.48
N VAL A 230 -16.16 8.18 25.20
CA VAL A 230 -15.49 9.45 25.52
C VAL A 230 -16.11 10.61 24.74
N ILE A 231 -16.37 10.46 23.44
CA ILE A 231 -17.03 11.49 22.63
C ILE A 231 -18.43 11.78 23.15
N LEU A 232 -19.23 10.76 23.47
CA LEU A 232 -20.55 10.92 24.07
C LEU A 232 -20.47 11.61 25.44
N ALA A 233 -19.48 11.27 26.28
CA ALA A 233 -19.27 11.92 27.57
C ALA A 233 -18.90 13.40 27.41
N VAL A 234 -18.04 13.75 26.45
CA VAL A 234 -17.65 15.13 26.14
C VAL A 234 -18.85 15.93 25.61
N VAL A 235 -19.65 15.34 24.71
CA VAL A 235 -20.89 15.95 24.20
C VAL A 235 -21.91 16.16 25.32
N PHE A 236 -22.04 15.19 26.23
CA PHE A 236 -22.94 15.28 27.38
C PHE A 236 -22.49 16.36 28.38
N LEU A 237 -21.18 16.44 28.67
CA LEU A 237 -20.58 17.50 29.49
C LEU A 237 -20.79 18.87 28.84
N LYS A 238 -20.56 18.99 27.53
CA LYS A 238 -20.79 20.23 26.78
C LYS A 238 -22.26 20.66 26.82
N MET A 239 -23.21 19.73 26.73
CA MET A 239 -24.64 20.02 26.89
C MET A 239 -25.02 20.44 28.32
N LEU A 240 -24.37 19.87 29.34
CA LEU A 240 -24.59 20.21 30.75
C LEU A 240 -24.03 21.59 31.12
N PHE A 241 -22.92 22.00 30.51
CA PHE A 241 -22.24 23.27 30.80
C PHE A 241 -22.57 24.43 29.84
N SER A 242 -23.18 24.18 28.68
CA SER A 242 -23.56 25.23 27.71
C SER A 242 -24.91 25.91 28.01
N LYS A 243 -25.55 25.62 29.15
CA LYS A 243 -26.71 26.40 29.63
C LYS A 243 -26.30 27.32 30.78
N LYS A 244 -25.78 28.50 30.42
CA LYS A 244 -25.86 29.71 31.23
C LYS A 244 -25.85 30.94 30.34
#